data_AF-A0A3P6S036-F1
#
_entry.id   AF-A0A3P6S036-F1
#
_cell.length_a   1.000
_cell.length_b   1.000
_cell.length_c   1.000
_cell.angle_alpha   90.00
_cell.angle_beta   90.00
_cell.angle_gamma   90.00
#
_symmetry.space_group_name_H-M   'P 1'
#
loop_
_entity.id
_entity.type
_entity.pdbx_description
1 polymer ?
#
loop_
_entity_poly.entity_id
_entity_poly.type
_entity_poly.pdbx_seq_one_letter_code
_entity_poly.pdbx_strand_id
1 'polypeptide(L)'
;MKNSGEFDRLALLHADAVTGAGAHAGPAFLPWHREYLKRIEIAVRLIDPTLAVPYWDSSMEANLPNAKDSILFTEDFLGSSISDGRVADGPFANWTTSKGTYLRRNVGGVGWTFTEERVEAVMRETRIDQVLAYSAPRRGCEYPADFDCLEYSHGYVHLFVGGDMYSPLTSADDPIFQMHHSFVDHIWELWRIKQIYGFIVYPIISSCIYLQLSHLELIIQTRYERETQYPPDRQQCSSTVHFAAAPMLPFTPFTNIDGLSNKYTDDLYEYFPRSYCTKNWPHCGSRYLFCDLSHDRPQCTSKVKLGGSCTGFTNNEDVCYDGFCASGRCEKPITAGRNAVNVRCGQWALRGECEANEMWMTENCRESCQKCNMTREEQCFKALQNHEPSCNIAPGCYNDYACCPEWGRAGACKRHTSWMSCHCRVTCGFCTPDTYEYGDILRISLPQIFLPSEVASKYENEEINSLTGCDDYHPRCPEWKNIGECTKNSWMLENCRKSCDSCYEAEELLKVCYPSNSKYETIRQMIASKMESKMPT
;
A
#
# COMPACT_ATOMS: atom_id res chain seq x y z
N MET A 1 19.30 6.30 -3.66
CA MET A 1 19.77 7.37 -2.74
C MET A 1 20.93 6.93 -1.85
N LYS A 2 20.88 5.76 -1.21
CA LYS A 2 21.96 5.32 -0.30
C LYS A 2 23.35 5.26 -0.98
N ASN A 3 23.43 4.63 -2.15
CA ASN A 3 24.69 4.52 -2.91
C ASN A 3 25.30 5.88 -3.33
N SER A 4 24.48 6.91 -3.51
CA SER A 4 24.97 8.26 -3.86
C SER A 4 25.35 9.10 -2.64
N GLY A 5 25.15 8.59 -1.42
CA GLY A 5 25.31 9.35 -0.17
C GLY A 5 24.21 10.39 0.09
N GLU A 6 23.23 10.51 -0.81
CA GLU A 6 22.20 11.56 -0.72
C GLU A 6 21.26 11.31 0.46
N PHE A 7 20.95 10.05 0.77
CA PHE A 7 20.17 9.71 1.95
C PHE A 7 20.90 10.16 3.23
N ASP A 8 22.19 9.88 3.34
CA ASP A 8 22.99 10.19 4.53
C ASP A 8 23.16 11.70 4.70
N ARG A 9 23.31 12.43 3.60
CA ARG A 9 23.31 13.89 3.60
C ARG A 9 22.00 14.46 4.15
N LEU A 10 20.86 13.90 3.76
CA LEU A 10 19.55 14.33 4.25
C LEU A 10 19.34 13.92 5.72
N ALA A 11 19.77 12.73 6.14
CA ALA A 11 19.74 12.32 7.54
C ALA A 11 20.57 13.25 8.43
N LEU A 12 21.78 13.61 8.00
CA LEU A 12 22.64 14.57 8.70
C LEU A 12 22.03 15.98 8.76
N LEU A 13 21.30 16.40 7.73
CA LEU A 13 20.60 17.69 7.73
C LEU A 13 19.58 17.79 8.87
N HIS A 14 18.84 16.70 9.14
CA HIS A 14 17.95 16.63 10.30
C HIS A 14 18.73 16.65 11.62
N ALA A 15 19.80 15.86 11.74
CA ALA A 15 20.65 15.85 12.93
C ALA A 15 21.24 17.24 13.25
N ASP A 16 21.68 17.99 12.24
CA ASP A 16 22.16 19.37 12.40
C ASP A 16 21.04 20.31 12.88
N ALA A 17 19.82 20.16 12.34
CA ALA A 17 18.67 20.97 12.73
C ALA A 17 18.20 20.71 14.17
N VAL A 18 18.45 19.52 14.72
CA VAL A 18 18.28 19.22 16.16
C VAL A 18 19.22 20.09 17.00
N THR A 19 20.49 20.20 16.61
CA THR A 19 21.46 21.02 17.35
C THR A 19 21.17 22.52 17.26
N GLY A 20 20.61 22.97 16.13
CA GLY A 20 20.14 24.35 15.93
C GLY A 20 18.78 24.66 16.57
N ALA A 21 18.09 23.65 17.12
CA ALA A 21 16.75 23.74 17.71
C ALA A 21 15.67 24.38 16.82
N GLY A 22 15.82 24.31 15.49
CA GLY A 22 14.81 24.85 14.56
C GLY A 22 13.70 23.85 14.22
N ALA A 23 14.02 22.55 14.28
CA ALA A 23 13.15 21.47 13.83
C ALA A 23 12.27 20.84 14.92
N HIS A 24 12.55 21.07 16.20
CA HIS A 24 11.88 20.42 17.34
C HIS A 24 11.72 21.39 18.51
N ALA A 25 10.89 21.06 19.49
CA ALA A 25 10.66 21.79 20.73
C ALA A 25 9.93 23.14 20.56
N GLY A 26 9.14 23.29 19.49
CA GLY A 26 8.36 24.49 19.26
C GLY A 26 7.58 24.54 17.94
N PRO A 27 6.90 25.68 17.67
CA PRO A 27 5.96 25.83 16.56
C PRO A 27 6.46 25.48 15.15
N ALA A 28 7.78 25.56 14.92
CA ALA A 28 8.36 25.24 13.61
C ALA A 28 8.49 23.74 13.33
N PHE A 29 8.14 22.86 14.29
CA PHE A 29 8.24 21.40 14.14
C PHE A 29 7.54 20.86 12.88
N LEU A 30 6.24 21.11 12.71
CA LEU A 30 5.49 20.60 11.55
C LEU A 30 5.94 21.24 10.22
N PRO A 31 6.05 22.58 10.11
CA PRO A 31 6.49 23.22 8.87
C PRO A 31 7.89 22.77 8.42
N TRP A 32 8.82 22.62 9.36
CA TRP A 32 10.18 22.18 9.06
C TRP A 32 10.21 20.73 8.56
N HIS A 33 9.49 19.82 9.23
CA HIS A 33 9.44 18.41 8.82
C HIS A 33 8.70 18.20 7.50
N ARG A 34 7.67 19.00 7.20
CA ARG A 34 7.01 19.02 5.88
C ARG A 34 7.99 19.39 4.77
N GLU A 35 8.77 20.46 4.97
CA GLU A 35 9.77 20.86 3.99
C GLU A 35 10.88 19.80 3.83
N TYR A 36 11.32 19.21 4.94
CA TYR A 36 12.26 18.11 4.95
C TYR A 36 11.76 16.90 4.14
N LEU A 37 10.50 16.47 4.35
CA LEU A 37 9.88 15.38 3.58
C LEU A 37 9.80 15.71 2.10
N LYS A 38 9.46 16.94 1.72
CA LYS A 38 9.51 17.39 0.32
C LYS A 38 10.91 17.18 -0.28
N ARG A 39 11.99 17.49 0.47
CA ARG A 39 13.36 17.26 -0.02
C ARG A 39 13.67 15.78 -0.20
N ILE A 40 13.21 14.92 0.70
CA ILE A 40 13.32 13.46 0.56
C ILE A 40 12.58 12.98 -0.69
N GLU A 41 11.34 13.41 -0.88
CA GLU A 41 10.52 13.00 -2.02
C GLU A 41 11.13 13.45 -3.35
N ILE A 42 11.60 14.71 -3.44
CA ILE A 42 12.33 15.19 -4.63
C ILE A 42 13.56 14.31 -4.88
N ALA A 43 14.34 13.97 -3.85
CA ALA A 43 15.54 13.14 -4.01
C ALA A 43 15.23 11.72 -4.49
N VAL A 44 14.13 11.11 -4.01
CA VAL A 44 13.63 9.82 -4.52
C VAL A 44 13.17 9.96 -5.97
N ARG A 45 12.42 11.02 -6.30
CA ARG A 45 11.83 11.24 -7.62
C ARG A 45 12.84 11.60 -8.70
N LEU A 46 14.00 12.13 -8.33
CA LEU A 46 15.14 12.28 -9.23
C LEU A 46 15.74 10.94 -9.67
N ILE A 47 15.47 9.86 -8.94
CA ILE A 47 15.86 8.49 -9.32
C ILE A 47 14.72 7.82 -10.08
N ASP A 48 13.51 7.86 -9.51
CA ASP A 48 12.31 7.32 -10.12
C ASP A 48 11.12 8.26 -9.88
N PRO A 49 10.64 8.98 -10.91
CA PRO A 49 9.61 10.00 -10.77
C PRO A 49 8.22 9.45 -10.42
N THR A 50 8.03 8.13 -10.45
CA THR A 50 6.77 7.46 -10.09
C THR A 50 6.63 7.19 -8.61
N LEU A 51 7.74 7.24 -7.87
CA LEU A 51 7.76 6.96 -6.44
C LEU A 51 7.29 8.17 -5.62
N ALA A 52 6.66 7.87 -4.49
CA ALA A 52 6.31 8.82 -3.44
C ALA A 52 6.84 8.30 -2.10
N VAL A 53 6.97 9.19 -1.11
CA VAL A 53 7.31 8.77 0.26
C VAL A 53 6.05 8.16 0.90
N PRO A 54 6.03 6.86 1.25
CA PRO A 54 4.87 6.27 1.90
C PRO A 54 4.75 6.77 3.34
N TYR A 55 3.54 6.84 3.86
CA TYR A 55 3.31 7.06 5.30
C TYR A 55 3.13 5.74 6.03
N TRP A 56 3.58 5.70 7.29
CA TRP A 56 3.30 4.60 8.21
C TRP A 56 2.27 5.03 9.26
N ASP A 57 1.03 4.58 9.07
CA ASP A 57 -0.04 4.77 10.04
C ASP A 57 0.13 3.83 11.25
N SER A 58 0.97 4.26 12.20
CA SER A 58 1.28 3.44 13.38
C SER A 58 0.09 3.23 14.34
N SER A 59 -1.04 3.90 14.13
CA SER A 59 -2.24 3.60 14.93
C SER A 59 -2.80 2.20 14.64
N MET A 60 -2.51 1.65 13.46
CA MET A 60 -2.93 0.31 13.07
C MET A 60 -2.22 -0.78 13.90
N GLU A 61 -1.08 -0.48 14.52
CA GLU A 61 -0.41 -1.38 15.45
C GLU A 61 -0.91 -1.27 16.89
N ALA A 62 -1.56 -0.18 17.27
CA ALA A 62 -1.96 0.08 18.66
C ALA A 62 -3.03 -0.88 19.17
N ASN A 63 -3.84 -1.41 18.26
CA ASN A 63 -4.91 -2.37 18.60
C ASN A 63 -4.40 -3.81 18.73
N LEU A 64 -3.12 -4.06 18.40
CA LEU A 64 -2.53 -5.36 18.63
C LEU A 64 -2.25 -5.58 20.11
N PRO A 65 -2.37 -6.83 20.63
CA PRO A 65 -1.97 -7.16 21.99
C PRO A 65 -0.52 -6.76 22.29
N ASN A 66 0.35 -6.88 21.28
CA ASN A 66 1.69 -6.32 21.30
C ASN A 66 1.98 -5.69 19.93
N ALA A 67 2.12 -4.37 19.86
CA ALA A 67 2.43 -3.65 18.62
C ALA A 67 3.71 -4.17 17.91
N LYS A 68 4.71 -4.67 18.65
CA LYS A 68 5.94 -5.26 18.08
C LYS A 68 5.72 -6.56 17.30
N ASP A 69 4.56 -7.20 17.47
CA ASP A 69 4.19 -8.41 16.75
C ASP A 69 3.60 -8.09 15.36
N SER A 70 3.50 -6.81 14.99
CA SER A 70 3.16 -6.36 13.64
C SER A 70 4.05 -6.98 12.58
N ILE A 71 3.46 -7.33 11.45
CA ILE A 71 4.15 -7.78 10.24
C ILE A 71 5.07 -6.73 9.65
N LEU A 72 4.93 -5.46 10.03
CA LEU A 72 5.80 -4.40 9.53
C LEU A 72 7.28 -4.65 9.89
N PHE A 73 7.54 -5.37 10.99
CA PHE A 73 8.87 -5.72 11.47
C PHE A 73 9.26 -7.17 11.12
N THR A 74 9.12 -7.51 9.83
CA THR A 74 9.52 -8.78 9.21
C THR A 74 10.30 -8.54 7.92
N GLU A 75 10.85 -9.62 7.34
CA GLU A 75 11.63 -9.60 6.10
C GLU A 75 10.88 -9.03 4.89
N ASP A 76 9.54 -9.13 4.86
CA ASP A 76 8.72 -8.62 3.75
C ASP A 76 8.65 -7.08 3.75
N PHE A 77 8.94 -6.43 4.88
CA PHE A 77 8.74 -4.99 5.08
C PHE A 77 9.99 -4.28 5.61
N LEU A 78 10.05 -3.95 6.90
CA LEU A 78 11.11 -3.12 7.45
C LEU A 78 12.28 -3.95 8.00
N GLY A 79 12.13 -5.27 8.08
CA GLY A 79 13.13 -6.17 8.65
C GLY A 79 12.95 -6.40 10.15
N SER A 80 13.29 -7.61 10.58
CA SER A 80 13.33 -8.03 11.97
C SER A 80 14.64 -7.62 12.65
N SER A 81 14.60 -7.47 13.98
CA SER A 81 15.79 -7.12 14.78
C SER A 81 16.27 -8.32 15.58
N ILE A 82 17.58 -8.55 15.58
CA ILE A 82 18.21 -9.57 16.43
C ILE A 82 18.53 -9.02 17.83
N SER A 83 19.10 -9.86 18.71
CA SER A 83 19.30 -9.55 20.13
C SER A 83 20.16 -8.32 20.43
N ASP A 84 21.05 -7.92 19.53
CA ASP A 84 21.87 -6.69 19.66
C ASP A 84 21.18 -5.45 19.05
N GLY A 85 19.93 -5.60 18.61
CA GLY A 85 19.11 -4.58 17.96
C GLY A 85 19.34 -4.45 16.45
N ARG A 86 20.36 -5.09 15.86
CA ARG A 86 20.64 -4.95 14.43
C ARG A 86 19.48 -5.48 13.58
N VAL A 87 19.11 -4.74 12.53
CA VAL A 87 18.16 -5.22 11.51
C VAL A 87 18.82 -6.35 10.73
N ALA A 88 18.21 -7.53 10.72
CA ALA A 88 18.84 -8.76 10.26
C ALA A 88 18.39 -9.24 8.88
N ASP A 89 17.19 -8.86 8.47
CA ASP A 89 16.55 -9.29 7.22
C ASP A 89 15.77 -8.15 6.54
N GLY A 90 15.16 -8.46 5.41
CA GLY A 90 14.41 -7.52 4.59
C GLY A 90 15.25 -6.45 3.87
N PRO A 91 14.58 -5.46 3.26
CA PRO A 91 15.20 -4.39 2.45
C PRO A 91 16.31 -3.61 3.16
N PHE A 92 16.28 -3.57 4.50
CA PHE A 92 17.19 -2.77 5.32
C PHE A 92 18.23 -3.59 6.10
N ALA A 93 18.36 -4.90 5.86
CA ALA A 93 19.32 -5.78 6.56
C ALA A 93 20.78 -5.30 6.49
N ASN A 94 21.17 -4.76 5.33
CA ASN A 94 22.52 -4.23 5.09
C ASN A 94 22.57 -2.70 5.14
N TRP A 95 21.54 -2.07 5.71
CA TRP A 95 21.50 -0.61 5.84
C TRP A 95 22.53 -0.15 6.88
N THR A 96 23.28 0.89 6.52
CA THR A 96 24.25 1.53 7.39
C THR A 96 23.79 2.94 7.70
N THR A 97 24.09 3.45 8.89
CA THR A 97 23.83 4.84 9.26
C THR A 97 24.84 5.77 8.59
N SER A 98 24.62 7.08 8.64
CA SER A 98 25.57 8.12 8.22
C SER A 98 26.94 8.01 8.91
N LYS A 99 27.03 7.31 10.06
CA LYS A 99 28.28 7.02 10.79
C LYS A 99 28.95 5.70 10.37
N GLY A 100 28.38 4.99 9.39
CA GLY A 100 28.91 3.72 8.88
C GLY A 100 28.65 2.50 9.78
N THR A 101 27.79 2.62 10.79
CA THR A 101 27.37 1.49 11.63
C THR A 101 26.12 0.83 11.08
N TYR A 102 25.89 -0.46 11.37
CA TYR A 102 24.64 -1.11 11.01
C TYR A 102 23.43 -0.48 11.71
N LEU A 103 22.31 -0.39 10.98
CA LEU A 103 21.02 0.06 11.49
C LEU A 103 20.55 -0.82 12.66
N ARG A 104 20.08 -0.19 13.74
CA ARG A 104 19.56 -0.86 14.93
C ARG A 104 18.18 -0.35 15.31
N ARG A 105 17.33 -1.26 15.82
CA ARG A 105 16.01 -1.00 16.39
C ARG A 105 15.82 -1.81 17.67
N ASN A 106 14.99 -1.30 18.58
CA ASN A 106 14.56 -2.00 19.79
C ASN A 106 13.03 -1.93 19.91
N VAL A 107 12.35 -2.51 18.91
CA VAL A 107 10.92 -2.34 18.67
C VAL A 107 10.09 -2.82 19.86
N GLY A 108 9.25 -1.94 20.40
CA GLY A 108 8.41 -2.18 21.56
C GLY A 108 9.18 -2.37 22.87
N GLY A 109 10.46 -1.95 22.93
CA GLY A 109 11.24 -1.97 24.16
C GLY A 109 10.84 -0.87 25.15
N VAL A 110 10.54 0.32 24.63
CA VAL A 110 9.99 1.49 25.34
C VAL A 110 9.05 2.25 24.40
N GLY A 111 8.34 3.27 24.87
CA GLY A 111 7.46 4.07 24.01
C GLY A 111 6.22 3.33 23.52
N TRP A 112 5.48 3.98 22.63
CA TRP A 112 4.17 3.54 22.14
C TRP A 112 3.96 4.01 20.69
N THR A 113 3.18 3.27 19.91
CA THR A 113 2.72 3.75 18.60
C THR A 113 1.66 4.86 18.78
N PHE A 114 1.28 5.53 17.68
CA PHE A 114 0.08 6.37 17.73
C PHE A 114 -1.15 5.54 18.15
N THR A 115 -2.17 6.17 18.70
CA THR A 115 -3.50 5.56 18.91
C THR A 115 -4.55 6.38 18.17
N GLU A 116 -5.70 5.80 17.82
CA GLU A 116 -6.80 6.59 17.26
C GLU A 116 -7.22 7.72 18.20
N GLU A 117 -7.20 7.48 19.51
CA GLU A 117 -7.53 8.52 20.49
C GLU A 117 -6.61 9.75 20.37
N ARG A 118 -5.30 9.55 20.17
CA ARG A 118 -4.34 10.63 19.96
C ARG A 118 -4.52 11.33 18.62
N VAL A 119 -4.82 10.57 17.56
CA VAL A 119 -5.15 11.16 16.25
C VAL A 119 -6.43 12.00 16.37
N GLU A 120 -7.47 11.47 17.02
CA GLU A 120 -8.72 12.18 17.28
C GLU A 120 -8.53 13.39 18.18
N ALA A 121 -7.59 13.36 19.14
CA ALA A 121 -7.27 14.52 19.97
C ALA A 121 -6.77 15.69 19.13
N VAL A 122 -5.84 15.44 18.19
CA VAL A 122 -5.41 16.45 17.22
C VAL A 122 -6.58 16.91 16.37
N MET A 123 -7.43 15.99 15.88
CA MET A 123 -8.61 16.37 15.11
C MET A 123 -9.58 17.25 15.90
N ARG A 124 -9.71 17.08 17.21
CA ARG A 124 -10.60 17.88 18.08
C ARG A 124 -10.08 19.30 18.33
N GLU A 125 -8.81 19.55 18.11
CA GLU A 125 -8.20 20.84 18.37
C GLU A 125 -8.63 21.89 17.33
N THR A 126 -8.87 23.12 17.79
CA THR A 126 -9.25 24.26 16.94
C THR A 126 -8.26 25.40 17.02
N ARG A 127 -7.39 25.40 18.03
CA ARG A 127 -6.39 26.43 18.25
C ARG A 127 -5.07 26.07 17.58
N ILE A 128 -4.54 27.01 16.80
CA ILE A 128 -3.27 26.84 16.10
C ILE A 128 -2.08 26.64 17.06
N ASP A 129 -2.13 27.22 18.25
CA ASP A 129 -1.06 27.15 19.26
C ASP A 129 -1.03 25.85 20.07
N GLN A 130 -1.98 24.94 19.83
CA GLN A 130 -1.95 23.56 20.34
C GLN A 130 -1.49 22.56 19.29
N VAL A 131 -1.75 22.83 18.00
CA VAL A 131 -1.26 21.99 16.90
C VAL A 131 0.18 22.35 16.54
N LEU A 132 0.48 23.64 16.36
CA LEU A 132 1.84 24.18 16.30
C LEU A 132 2.30 24.55 17.71
N ALA A 133 2.39 23.54 18.59
CA ALA A 133 2.56 23.76 20.02
C ALA A 133 3.91 24.39 20.39
N TYR A 134 3.91 25.13 21.50
CA TYR A 134 5.12 25.34 22.31
C TYR A 134 5.38 24.06 23.11
N SER A 135 5.90 23.03 22.47
CA SER A 135 6.04 21.69 23.06
C SER A 135 7.04 21.63 24.22
N ALA A 136 8.04 22.52 24.26
CA ALA A 136 8.97 22.65 25.39
C ALA A 136 9.04 24.10 25.92
N PRO A 137 7.94 24.62 26.51
CA PRO A 137 7.87 26.01 26.92
C PRO A 137 8.83 26.28 28.09
N ARG A 138 9.49 27.44 28.08
CA ARG A 138 10.39 27.83 29.18
C ARG A 138 9.57 28.25 30.40
N ARG A 139 10.20 28.22 31.57
CA ARG A 139 9.57 28.66 32.84
C ARG A 139 9.06 30.10 32.69
N GLY A 140 7.76 30.29 32.89
CA GLY A 140 7.09 31.60 32.77
C GLY A 140 6.37 31.84 31.43
N CYS A 141 6.35 30.86 30.52
CA CYS A 141 5.45 30.91 29.37
C CYS A 141 3.98 30.88 29.81
N GLU A 142 3.14 31.69 29.16
CA GLU A 142 1.68 31.75 29.40
C GLU A 142 0.94 30.51 28.84
N TYR A 143 1.56 29.81 27.90
CA TYR A 143 1.06 28.58 27.29
C TYR A 143 1.69 27.37 27.99
N PRO A 144 0.91 26.52 28.69
CA PRO A 144 1.43 25.31 29.30
C PRO A 144 1.85 24.30 28.22
N ALA A 145 2.75 23.38 28.58
CA ALA A 145 3.09 22.27 27.71
C ALA A 145 1.85 21.39 27.49
N ASP A 146 1.53 21.12 26.23
CA ASP A 146 0.44 20.23 25.84
C ASP A 146 1.00 18.83 25.53
N PHE A 147 0.79 17.88 26.43
CA PHE A 147 1.26 16.50 26.28
C PHE A 147 0.46 15.68 25.26
N ASP A 148 -0.68 16.21 24.79
CA ASP A 148 -1.48 15.62 23.72
C ASP A 148 -1.13 16.20 22.35
N CYS A 149 -0.24 17.21 22.29
CA CYS A 149 0.20 17.76 21.01
C CYS A 149 0.89 16.71 20.14
N LEU A 150 0.87 16.97 18.83
CA LEU A 150 1.37 16.04 17.82
C LEU A 150 2.88 15.77 18.00
N GLU A 151 3.65 16.74 18.50
CA GLU A 151 5.08 16.55 18.76
C GLU A 151 5.36 15.61 19.95
N TYR A 152 4.54 15.57 21.00
CA TYR A 152 4.73 14.55 22.03
C TYR A 152 4.28 13.17 21.55
N SER A 153 3.15 13.11 20.84
CA SER A 153 2.62 11.85 20.30
C SER A 153 3.57 11.20 19.29
N HIS A 154 4.21 11.97 18.39
CA HIS A 154 5.22 11.43 17.47
C HIS A 154 6.47 10.94 18.21
N GLY A 155 6.83 11.59 19.32
CA GLY A 155 7.99 11.23 20.13
C GLY A 155 7.85 9.83 20.76
N TYR A 156 6.64 9.41 21.13
CA TYR A 156 6.42 8.05 21.62
C TYR A 156 6.73 6.98 20.58
N VAL A 157 6.51 7.27 19.29
CA VAL A 157 6.78 6.32 18.21
C VAL A 157 8.28 6.20 17.93
N HIS A 158 9.03 7.30 18.05
CA HIS A 158 10.51 7.25 18.05
C HIS A 158 11.03 6.29 19.13
N LEU A 159 10.48 6.41 20.34
CA LEU A 159 10.81 5.54 21.46
C LEU A 159 10.36 4.09 21.18
N PHE A 160 9.18 3.89 20.59
CA PHE A 160 8.65 2.58 20.20
C PHE A 160 9.57 1.82 19.26
N VAL A 161 10.07 2.47 18.20
CA VAL A 161 11.00 1.82 17.29
C VAL A 161 12.36 1.60 17.97
N GLY A 162 12.81 2.58 18.75
CA GLY A 162 14.05 2.51 19.53
C GLY A 162 15.30 2.40 18.65
N GLY A 163 16.43 2.01 19.23
CA GLY A 163 17.70 1.93 18.50
C GLY A 163 18.10 3.28 17.91
N ASP A 164 18.39 3.34 16.60
CA ASP A 164 18.75 4.59 15.93
C ASP A 164 17.58 5.58 15.89
N MET A 165 16.32 5.10 15.86
CA MET A 165 15.11 5.94 15.97
C MET A 165 14.92 6.61 17.34
N TYR A 166 15.62 6.15 18.38
CA TYR A 166 15.47 6.67 19.75
C TYR A 166 15.96 8.12 19.90
N SER A 167 17.09 8.45 19.28
CA SER A 167 17.69 9.78 19.42
C SER A 167 17.35 10.65 18.21
N PRO A 168 16.91 11.90 18.41
CA PRO A 168 16.72 12.83 17.30
C PRO A 168 17.99 13.05 16.46
N LEU A 169 19.18 12.82 17.02
CA LEU A 169 20.46 12.98 16.30
C LEU A 169 20.79 11.82 15.35
N THR A 170 20.05 10.71 15.43
CA THR A 170 20.30 9.50 14.62
C THR A 170 19.03 8.97 13.97
N SER A 171 17.85 9.44 14.36
CA SER A 171 16.58 8.86 13.94
C SER A 171 16.39 8.90 12.42
N ALA A 172 16.81 9.98 11.78
CA ALA A 172 16.74 10.12 10.32
C ALA A 172 17.65 9.15 9.53
N ASP A 173 18.59 8.45 10.18
CA ASP A 173 19.37 7.38 9.55
C ASP A 173 18.54 6.12 9.26
N ASP A 174 17.43 5.93 9.98
CA ASP A 174 16.49 4.83 9.77
C ASP A 174 15.42 5.21 8.73
N PRO A 175 15.26 4.48 7.61
CA PRO A 175 14.25 4.76 6.58
C PRO A 175 12.79 4.81 7.09
N ILE A 176 12.49 4.20 8.23
CA ILE A 176 11.16 4.30 8.86
C ILE A 176 10.86 5.72 9.36
N PHE A 177 11.89 6.54 9.61
CA PHE A 177 11.76 7.94 10.02
C PHE A 177 10.91 8.73 9.03
N GLN A 178 11.22 8.60 7.73
CA GLN A 178 10.54 9.34 6.67
C GLN A 178 9.07 8.90 6.58
N MET A 179 8.80 7.61 6.78
CA MET A 179 7.43 7.06 6.77
C MET A 179 6.62 7.55 7.98
N HIS A 180 7.25 7.58 9.15
CA HIS A 180 6.65 8.09 10.38
C HIS A 180 6.32 9.58 10.26
N HIS A 181 7.28 10.40 9.82
CA HIS A 181 7.04 11.83 9.64
C HIS A 181 6.05 12.13 8.51
N SER A 182 5.99 11.30 7.47
CA SER A 182 4.94 11.39 6.44
C SER A 182 3.55 11.17 7.04
N PHE A 183 3.41 10.25 8.01
CA PHE A 183 2.15 10.09 8.73
C PHE A 183 1.83 11.25 9.69
N VAL A 184 2.85 11.82 10.34
CA VAL A 184 2.70 13.03 11.16
C VAL A 184 2.20 14.22 10.30
N ASP A 185 2.78 14.42 9.12
CA ASP A 185 2.31 15.45 8.18
C ASP A 185 0.91 15.14 7.62
N HIS A 186 0.59 13.85 7.39
CA HIS A 186 -0.75 13.42 7.02
C HIS A 186 -1.80 13.78 8.08
N ILE A 187 -1.52 13.50 9.37
CA ILE A 187 -2.39 13.91 10.49
C ILE A 187 -2.55 15.42 10.49
N TRP A 188 -1.47 16.18 10.34
CA TRP A 188 -1.55 17.64 10.30
C TRP A 188 -2.39 18.14 9.13
N GLU A 189 -2.25 17.56 7.95
CA GLU A 189 -3.05 17.95 6.77
C GLU A 189 -4.52 17.58 6.92
N LEU A 190 -4.85 16.41 7.50
CA LEU A 190 -6.23 16.05 7.85
C LEU A 190 -6.85 17.09 8.79
N TRP A 191 -6.09 17.58 9.77
CA TRP A 191 -6.53 18.65 10.64
C TRP A 191 -6.78 19.94 9.85
N ARG A 192 -5.84 20.37 8.99
CA ARG A 192 -6.00 21.58 8.16
C ARG A 192 -7.21 21.50 7.23
N ILE A 193 -7.52 20.33 6.67
CA ILE A 193 -8.73 20.09 5.87
C ILE A 193 -9.98 20.22 6.75
N LYS A 194 -9.98 19.58 7.93
CA LYS A 194 -11.11 19.67 8.87
C LYS A 194 -11.42 21.11 9.28
N GLN A 195 -10.40 21.97 9.45
CA GLN A 195 -10.64 23.38 9.80
C GLN A 195 -11.41 24.16 8.73
N ILE A 196 -11.37 23.75 7.45
CA ILE A 196 -12.16 24.37 6.37
C ILE A 196 -13.59 23.83 6.38
N TYR A 197 -13.75 22.52 6.46
CA TYR A 197 -15.04 21.86 6.19
C TYR A 197 -15.86 21.57 7.45
N GLY A 198 -15.28 21.69 8.66
CA GLY A 198 -15.90 21.33 9.93
C GLY A 198 -15.96 19.81 10.20
N PHE A 199 -15.67 18.97 9.19
CA PHE A 199 -15.59 17.52 9.26
C PHE A 199 -14.46 16.98 8.36
N ILE A 200 -13.99 15.77 8.62
CA ILE A 200 -12.99 15.10 7.76
C ILE A 200 -13.74 14.55 6.54
N VAL A 201 -13.49 15.11 5.36
CA VAL A 201 -13.96 14.56 4.09
C VAL A 201 -13.03 13.39 3.74
N TYR A 202 -13.43 12.16 4.05
CA TYR A 202 -12.77 11.00 3.47
C TYR A 202 -13.21 10.88 2.00
N PRO A 203 -12.31 10.86 1.00
CA PRO A 203 -12.68 10.86 -0.42
C PRO A 203 -13.23 9.51 -0.93
N ILE A 204 -13.91 8.74 -0.08
CA ILE A 204 -14.44 7.40 -0.36
C ILE A 204 -15.90 7.42 -0.82
N ILE A 205 -16.52 8.60 -0.90
CA ILE A 205 -17.84 8.73 -1.49
C ILE A 205 -17.66 9.25 -2.91
N SER A 206 -17.65 8.29 -3.84
CA SER A 206 -17.88 8.50 -5.26
C SER A 206 -18.89 9.62 -5.48
N SER A 207 -18.47 10.60 -6.27
CA SER A 207 -19.21 11.71 -6.87
C SER A 207 -20.74 11.57 -6.85
N CYS A 208 -21.42 11.91 -5.74
CA CYS A 208 -22.86 12.29 -5.74
C CYS A 208 -23.43 12.79 -4.40
N ILE A 209 -22.72 12.73 -3.26
CA ILE A 209 -23.20 13.32 -1.98
C ILE A 209 -22.58 14.71 -1.74
N TYR A 210 -22.21 15.43 -2.81
CA TYR A 210 -21.73 16.81 -2.70
C TYR A 210 -22.87 17.85 -2.70
N LEU A 211 -24.14 17.43 -2.71
CA LEU A 211 -25.29 18.32 -2.92
C LEU A 211 -26.41 18.23 -1.87
N GLN A 212 -26.16 17.62 -0.70
CA GLN A 212 -27.22 17.52 0.33
C GLN A 212 -26.76 17.79 1.77
N LEU A 213 -25.77 18.67 1.95
CA LEU A 213 -25.50 19.31 3.24
C LEU A 213 -25.52 20.83 3.07
N SER A 214 -26.67 21.35 2.62
CA SER A 214 -27.01 22.76 2.79
C SER A 214 -27.19 23.04 4.28
N HIS A 215 -26.41 23.98 4.81
CA HIS A 215 -26.54 24.66 6.11
C HIS A 215 -25.87 24.00 7.32
N LEU A 216 -24.55 24.16 7.45
CA LEU A 216 -23.92 24.68 8.67
C LEU A 216 -22.46 25.08 8.36
N GLU A 217 -22.23 26.37 8.16
CA GLU A 217 -20.88 26.96 8.14
C GLU A 217 -20.22 26.74 9.51
N LEU A 218 -19.20 25.90 9.56
CA LEU A 218 -18.19 25.95 10.60
C LEU A 218 -16.82 25.91 9.91
N ILE A 219 -16.57 26.94 9.08
CA ILE A 219 -15.21 27.28 8.65
C ILE A 219 -14.51 27.82 9.90
N ILE A 220 -13.64 27.02 10.50
CA ILE A 220 -12.83 27.41 11.67
C ILE A 220 -11.60 28.18 11.19
N GLN A 221 -11.01 27.75 10.08
CA GLN A 221 -9.88 28.38 9.42
C GLN A 221 -10.15 28.49 7.91
N THR A 222 -10.13 29.71 7.37
CA THR A 222 -10.17 29.93 5.92
C THR A 222 -8.90 29.42 5.23
N ARG A 223 -8.95 29.23 3.91
CA ARG A 223 -7.77 28.84 3.12
C ARG A 223 -6.61 29.85 3.24
N TYR A 224 -6.91 31.13 3.42
CA TYR A 224 -5.89 32.17 3.68
C TYR A 224 -5.32 32.07 5.10
N GLU A 225 -6.16 31.85 6.10
CA GLU A 225 -5.71 31.67 7.49
C GLU A 225 -4.85 30.42 7.67
N ARG A 226 -5.08 29.35 6.88
CA ARG A 226 -4.22 28.15 6.82
C ARG A 226 -2.77 28.40 6.46
N GLU A 227 -2.47 29.55 5.84
CA GLU A 227 -1.12 29.95 5.44
C GLU A 227 -0.55 31.06 6.35
N THR A 228 -1.39 31.69 7.17
CA THR A 228 -1.01 32.93 7.89
C THR A 228 -1.18 32.85 9.40
N GLN A 229 -2.01 31.95 9.92
CA GLN A 229 -2.14 31.74 11.35
C GLN A 229 -0.96 30.91 11.86
N TYR A 230 -0.20 31.52 12.77
CA TYR A 230 0.95 30.93 13.43
C TYR A 230 0.92 31.34 14.91
N PRO A 231 1.44 30.52 15.84
CA PRO A 231 1.50 30.90 17.26
C PRO A 231 2.28 32.22 17.46
N PRO A 232 1.86 33.09 18.40
CA PRO A 232 2.55 34.36 18.63
C PRO A 232 4.05 34.21 18.93
N ASP A 233 4.88 35.12 18.41
CA ASP A 233 6.31 35.13 18.71
C ASP A 233 6.57 35.47 20.19
N ARG A 234 6.81 34.45 21.01
CA ARG A 234 7.03 34.55 22.45
C ARG A 234 8.35 33.88 22.85
N GLN A 235 9.38 34.69 23.15
CA GLN A 235 10.70 34.17 23.56
C GLN A 235 10.69 33.39 24.89
N GLN A 236 9.68 33.65 25.73
CA GLN A 236 9.43 32.88 26.94
C GLN A 236 8.84 31.49 26.66
N CYS A 237 8.28 31.25 25.47
CA CYS A 237 7.61 30.01 25.10
C CYS A 237 8.41 29.17 24.09
N SER A 238 9.17 29.80 23.20
CA SER A 238 10.09 29.10 22.29
C SER A 238 11.29 29.98 21.93
N SER A 239 12.36 29.38 21.43
CA SER A 239 13.51 30.12 20.89
C SER A 239 13.10 30.91 19.63
N THR A 240 13.83 31.99 19.32
CA THR A 240 13.53 32.86 18.16
C THR A 240 13.61 32.14 16.81
N VAL A 241 14.25 30.97 16.76
CA VAL A 241 14.32 30.14 15.55
C VAL A 241 12.98 29.48 15.20
N HIS A 242 12.02 29.44 16.12
CA HIS A 242 10.65 28.96 15.87
C HIS A 242 9.68 30.06 15.44
N PHE A 243 10.11 31.32 15.38
CA PHE A 243 9.21 32.43 15.03
C PHE A 243 8.77 32.34 13.58
N ALA A 244 7.58 32.87 13.29
CA ALA A 244 6.94 32.71 11.98
C ALA A 244 7.86 33.18 10.82
N ALA A 245 8.47 34.35 10.98
CA ALA A 245 9.37 34.97 10.00
C ALA A 245 10.84 34.55 10.17
N ALA A 246 11.17 33.65 11.09
CA ALA A 246 12.54 33.17 11.23
C ALA A 246 12.91 32.27 10.04
N PRO A 247 14.17 32.31 9.56
CA PRO A 247 14.63 31.42 8.51
C PRO A 247 14.47 29.95 8.92
N MET A 248 13.88 29.14 8.04
CA MET A 248 13.73 27.70 8.22
C MET A 248 15.06 27.02 7.87
N LEU A 249 16.05 27.12 8.76
CA LEU A 249 17.39 26.61 8.48
C LEU A 249 17.40 25.08 8.34
N PRO A 250 18.15 24.51 7.36
CA PRO A 250 19.00 25.20 6.37
C PRO A 250 18.30 25.52 5.03
N PHE A 251 16.98 25.42 4.95
CA PHE A 251 16.17 25.62 3.74
C PHE A 251 15.99 27.10 3.37
N THR A 252 17.07 27.88 3.31
CA THR A 252 16.98 29.27 2.85
C THR A 252 16.60 29.35 1.36
N PRO A 253 15.85 30.38 0.93
CA PRO A 253 15.39 31.55 1.68
C PRO A 253 14.05 31.36 2.43
N PHE A 254 13.55 30.14 2.62
CA PHE A 254 12.27 29.91 3.29
C PHE A 254 12.31 30.30 4.77
N THR A 255 11.16 30.74 5.26
CA THR A 255 10.85 31.02 6.66
C THR A 255 9.87 29.97 7.20
N ASN A 256 9.73 29.86 8.52
CA ASN A 256 8.86 28.84 9.11
C ASN A 256 7.41 28.92 8.63
N ILE A 257 6.89 30.14 8.45
CA ILE A 257 5.52 30.35 7.96
C ILE A 257 5.32 29.86 6.51
N ASP A 258 6.38 29.80 5.69
CA ASP A 258 6.27 29.29 4.32
C ASP A 258 5.93 27.80 4.27
N GLY A 259 6.26 27.03 5.32
CA GLY A 259 5.86 25.62 5.43
C GLY A 259 4.35 25.42 5.65
N LEU A 260 3.59 26.48 5.90
CA LEU A 260 2.13 26.44 5.99
C LEU A 260 1.46 26.61 4.61
N SER A 261 2.21 26.78 3.51
CA SER A 261 1.57 26.99 2.21
C SER A 261 0.62 25.84 1.83
N ASN A 262 -0.53 26.17 1.24
CA ASN A 262 -1.43 25.18 0.66
C ASN A 262 -0.81 24.54 -0.60
N LYS A 263 0.15 25.19 -1.24
CA LYS A 263 0.81 24.67 -2.45
C LYS A 263 1.48 23.31 -2.28
N TYR A 264 1.87 22.92 -1.06
CA TYR A 264 2.36 21.57 -0.81
C TYR A 264 1.31 20.52 -1.20
N THR A 265 0.05 20.75 -0.83
CA THR A 265 -1.04 19.79 -1.03
C THR A 265 -1.96 20.12 -2.20
N ASP A 266 -1.84 21.32 -2.78
CA ASP A 266 -2.51 21.68 -4.03
C ASP A 266 -1.70 21.26 -5.27
N ASP A 267 -0.36 21.39 -5.21
CA ASP A 267 0.49 21.31 -6.40
C ASP A 267 1.53 20.18 -6.38
N LEU A 268 1.95 19.70 -5.19
CA LEU A 268 3.11 18.81 -5.07
C LEU A 268 2.74 17.36 -4.73
N TYR A 269 1.94 17.15 -3.69
CA TYR A 269 1.58 15.81 -3.24
C TYR A 269 0.17 15.76 -2.65
N GLU A 270 -0.43 14.57 -2.69
CA GLU A 270 -1.64 14.25 -1.96
C GLU A 270 -1.42 12.98 -1.14
N TYR A 271 -2.23 12.78 -0.12
CA TYR A 271 -2.15 11.58 0.70
C TYR A 271 -3.23 10.58 0.32
N PHE A 272 -2.82 9.32 0.15
CA PHE A 272 -3.77 8.23 0.06
C PHE A 272 -4.60 8.13 1.37
N PRO A 273 -5.93 7.95 1.31
CA PRO A 273 -6.75 7.89 2.51
C PRO A 273 -6.33 6.76 3.45
N ARG A 274 -6.41 7.00 4.76
CA ARG A 274 -6.20 5.97 5.79
C ARG A 274 -7.17 4.80 5.56
N SER A 275 -6.68 3.57 5.70
CA SER A 275 -7.53 2.39 5.58
C SER A 275 -8.59 2.35 6.69
N TYR A 276 -9.81 2.01 6.34
CA TYR A 276 -10.95 1.93 7.28
C TYR A 276 -11.69 0.61 7.05
N CYS A 277 -12.52 0.22 8.01
CA CYS A 277 -13.46 -0.88 7.82
C CYS A 277 -14.72 -0.64 8.66
N THR A 278 -15.77 -1.41 8.41
CA THR A 278 -17.01 -1.35 9.19
C THR A 278 -17.53 -2.75 9.46
N LYS A 279 -18.54 -2.89 10.34
CA LYS A 279 -19.23 -4.18 10.56
C LYS A 279 -19.85 -4.74 9.27
N ASN A 280 -20.31 -3.87 8.37
CA ASN A 280 -20.93 -4.26 7.09
C ASN A 280 -19.89 -4.43 5.96
N TRP A 281 -18.67 -3.92 6.16
CA TRP A 281 -17.56 -4.03 5.23
C TRP A 281 -16.29 -4.40 6.01
N PRO A 282 -16.14 -5.68 6.43
CA PRO A 282 -15.09 -6.13 7.33
C PRO A 282 -13.78 -6.43 6.59
N HIS A 283 -13.43 -5.60 5.62
CA HIS A 283 -12.23 -5.73 4.81
C HIS A 283 -11.48 -4.39 4.82
N CYS A 284 -10.15 -4.44 4.70
CA CYS A 284 -9.29 -3.26 4.75
C CYS A 284 -8.61 -2.94 3.41
N GLY A 285 -8.98 -3.65 2.34
CA GLY A 285 -8.37 -3.51 1.02
C GLY A 285 -6.92 -3.99 0.91
N SER A 286 -6.37 -4.64 1.94
CA SER A 286 -4.99 -5.13 1.97
C SER A 286 -4.89 -6.50 2.63
N ARG A 287 -4.08 -7.41 2.07
CA ARG A 287 -3.78 -8.72 2.67
C ARG A 287 -2.92 -8.62 3.93
N TYR A 288 -2.38 -7.45 4.22
CA TYR A 288 -1.48 -7.14 5.33
C TYR A 288 -2.23 -6.56 6.54
N LEU A 289 -3.51 -6.20 6.35
CA LEU A 289 -4.38 -5.66 7.38
C LEU A 289 -5.55 -6.63 7.62
N PHE A 290 -6.17 -6.52 8.79
CA PHE A 290 -7.47 -7.12 9.07
C PHE A 290 -8.39 -6.07 9.71
N CYS A 291 -9.69 -6.29 9.60
CA CYS A 291 -10.67 -5.44 10.28
C CYS A 291 -10.86 -5.95 11.71
N ASP A 292 -10.43 -5.18 12.69
CA ASP A 292 -10.71 -5.41 14.09
C ASP A 292 -12.16 -5.07 14.38
N LEU A 293 -12.94 -6.08 14.79
CA LEU A 293 -14.35 -5.94 15.17
C LEU A 293 -14.57 -6.23 16.66
N SER A 294 -13.51 -6.59 17.39
CA SER A 294 -13.57 -7.04 18.78
C SER A 294 -13.39 -5.93 19.80
N HIS A 295 -12.84 -4.80 19.37
CA HIS A 295 -12.79 -3.58 20.16
C HIS A 295 -13.93 -2.61 19.78
N ASP A 296 -14.07 -1.52 20.54
CA ASP A 296 -15.27 -0.67 20.54
C ASP A 296 -15.66 -0.09 19.17
N ARG A 297 -14.68 0.17 18.29
CA ARG A 297 -14.90 0.74 16.95
C ARG A 297 -14.20 -0.11 15.88
N PRO A 298 -14.91 -0.49 14.79
CA PRO A 298 -14.30 -1.15 13.66
C PRO A 298 -13.13 -0.34 13.11
N GLN A 299 -11.96 -0.97 13.02
CA GLN A 299 -10.75 -0.31 12.56
C GLN A 299 -9.87 -1.29 11.81
N CYS A 300 -9.17 -0.79 10.79
CA CYS A 300 -8.10 -1.56 10.16
C CYS A 300 -6.88 -1.65 11.08
N THR A 301 -6.38 -2.86 11.24
CA THR A 301 -5.28 -3.19 12.15
C THR A 301 -4.25 -4.02 11.40
N SER A 302 -2.98 -3.80 11.69
CA SER A 302 -1.87 -4.55 11.09
C SER A 302 -1.97 -6.03 11.46
N LYS A 303 -1.72 -6.94 10.53
CA LYS A 303 -1.66 -8.37 10.86
C LYS A 303 -0.47 -8.69 11.76
N VAL A 304 -0.59 -9.81 12.46
CA VAL A 304 0.41 -10.32 13.38
C VAL A 304 1.32 -11.32 12.68
N LYS A 305 2.63 -11.15 12.86
CA LYS A 305 3.65 -12.06 12.36
C LYS A 305 3.61 -13.41 13.07
N LEU A 306 4.14 -14.44 12.42
CA LEU A 306 4.23 -15.78 13.01
C LEU A 306 4.97 -15.77 14.36
N GLY A 307 4.43 -16.51 15.32
CA GLY A 307 4.87 -16.56 16.72
C GLY A 307 4.36 -15.43 17.60
N GLY A 308 3.82 -14.35 17.01
CA GLY A 308 3.22 -13.21 17.71
C GLY A 308 1.86 -13.53 18.35
N SER A 309 1.39 -12.66 19.24
CA SER A 309 0.12 -12.85 19.95
C SER A 309 -1.09 -12.50 19.09
N CYS A 310 -2.06 -13.41 19.03
CA CYS A 310 -3.35 -13.19 18.35
C CYS A 310 -4.55 -13.21 19.32
N THR A 311 -4.30 -12.97 20.61
CA THR A 311 -5.34 -12.87 21.64
C THR A 311 -6.13 -11.56 21.54
N GLY A 312 -7.26 -11.44 22.24
CA GLY A 312 -8.04 -10.19 22.30
C GLY A 312 -9.05 -10.00 21.16
N PHE A 313 -9.01 -10.87 20.15
CA PHE A 313 -9.94 -10.88 19.02
C PHE A 313 -10.92 -12.06 19.15
N THR A 314 -12.22 -11.78 19.12
CA THR A 314 -13.34 -12.68 19.44
C THR A 314 -14.40 -12.78 18.34
N ASN A 315 -14.33 -11.95 17.30
CA ASN A 315 -15.28 -11.96 16.18
C ASN A 315 -14.73 -12.72 14.96
N ASN A 316 -13.87 -13.71 15.20
CA ASN A 316 -13.27 -14.57 14.17
C ASN A 316 -12.47 -13.75 13.12
N GLU A 317 -11.76 -12.73 13.59
CA GLU A 317 -10.87 -11.90 12.78
C GLU A 317 -9.67 -12.69 12.24
N ASP A 318 -9.18 -12.26 11.08
CA ASP A 318 -8.01 -12.85 10.45
C ASP A 318 -6.72 -12.17 10.88
N VAL A 319 -6.38 -12.36 12.15
CA VAL A 319 -5.30 -11.62 12.82
C VAL A 319 -3.92 -11.96 12.27
N CYS A 320 -3.68 -13.22 11.88
CA CYS A 320 -2.36 -13.72 11.53
C CYS A 320 -2.02 -13.50 10.05
N TYR A 321 -0.76 -13.14 9.78
CA TYR A 321 -0.20 -13.14 8.43
C TYR A 321 0.43 -14.48 8.11
N ASP A 322 0.05 -15.06 6.97
CA ASP A 322 0.51 -16.36 6.47
C ASP A 322 0.43 -17.50 7.51
N GLY A 323 -0.58 -17.43 8.38
CA GLY A 323 -0.80 -18.37 9.47
C GLY A 323 -2.21 -18.28 10.03
N PHE A 324 -2.45 -18.95 11.15
CA PHE A 324 -3.73 -18.94 11.86
C PHE A 324 -3.50 -18.79 13.37
N CYS A 325 -4.51 -18.29 14.07
CA CYS A 325 -4.43 -18.16 15.52
C CYS A 325 -4.66 -19.52 16.18
N ALA A 326 -3.63 -20.07 16.83
CA ALA A 326 -3.70 -21.30 17.61
C ALA A 326 -3.04 -21.07 18.97
N SER A 327 -3.69 -21.51 20.06
CA SER A 327 -3.16 -21.35 21.41
C SER A 327 -2.78 -19.90 21.78
N GLY A 328 -3.49 -18.92 21.21
CA GLY A 328 -3.23 -17.49 21.40
C GLY A 328 -2.01 -16.94 20.64
N ARG A 329 -1.40 -17.72 19.74
CA ARG A 329 -0.29 -17.29 18.89
C ARG A 329 -0.55 -17.55 17.42
N CYS A 330 0.08 -16.76 16.56
CA CYS A 330 0.06 -17.00 15.13
C CYS A 330 0.98 -18.17 14.78
N GLU A 331 0.40 -19.29 14.36
CA GLU A 331 1.11 -20.50 14.00
C GLU A 331 1.06 -20.75 12.48
N LYS A 332 2.08 -21.43 11.97
CA LYS A 332 2.09 -21.91 10.59
C LYS A 332 1.09 -23.06 10.44
N PRO A 333 0.39 -23.18 9.30
CA PRO A 333 -0.38 -24.38 8.96
C PRO A 333 0.49 -25.63 9.08
N ILE A 334 -0.04 -26.70 9.66
CA ILE A 334 0.70 -27.96 9.91
C ILE A 334 1.05 -28.72 8.61
N THR A 335 0.78 -28.17 7.43
CA THR A 335 1.15 -28.81 6.15
C THR A 335 2.64 -28.64 5.83
N ALA A 336 3.42 -29.59 6.35
CA ALA A 336 4.69 -29.97 5.77
C ALA A 336 4.46 -30.50 4.33
N GLY A 337 4.73 -29.65 3.33
CA GLY A 337 4.96 -30.09 1.95
C GLY A 337 3.99 -29.52 0.90
N ARG A 338 4.55 -28.69 0.00
CA ARG A 338 4.06 -28.31 -1.34
C ARG A 338 2.69 -27.59 -1.41
N ASN A 339 2.76 -26.30 -1.73
CA ASN A 339 1.71 -25.47 -2.35
C ASN A 339 0.39 -25.32 -1.56
N ALA A 340 0.46 -24.76 -0.36
CA ALA A 340 -0.73 -24.21 0.30
C ALA A 340 -1.10 -22.85 -0.34
N VAL A 341 -1.86 -22.89 -1.43
CA VAL A 341 -2.62 -21.72 -1.89
C VAL A 341 -3.87 -21.64 -1.01
N ASN A 342 -3.92 -20.58 -0.19
CA ASN A 342 -4.99 -20.16 0.73
C ASN A 342 -5.10 -20.89 2.09
N VAL A 343 -4.67 -20.17 3.14
CA VAL A 343 -4.48 -20.61 4.53
C VAL A 343 -5.78 -20.91 5.29
N ARG A 344 -6.96 -20.51 4.76
CA ARG A 344 -8.26 -20.72 5.43
C ARG A 344 -9.11 -21.87 4.90
N CYS A 345 -8.64 -22.58 3.87
CA CYS A 345 -9.38 -23.64 3.20
C CYS A 345 -9.88 -24.75 4.12
N GLY A 346 -9.09 -25.14 5.13
CA GLY A 346 -9.49 -26.15 6.11
C GLY A 346 -10.66 -25.71 6.98
N GLN A 347 -10.71 -24.45 7.41
CA GLN A 347 -11.80 -23.92 8.24
C GLN A 347 -13.09 -23.76 7.45
N TRP A 348 -12.99 -23.25 6.22
CA TRP A 348 -14.15 -23.13 5.33
C TRP A 348 -14.72 -24.49 4.97
N ALA A 349 -13.87 -25.49 4.70
CA ALA A 349 -14.31 -26.86 4.48
C ALA A 349 -15.08 -27.41 5.70
N LEU A 350 -14.58 -27.20 6.92
CA LEU A 350 -15.28 -27.60 8.16
C LEU A 350 -16.62 -26.87 8.38
N ARG A 351 -16.78 -25.67 7.82
CA ARG A 351 -18.03 -24.88 7.87
C ARG A 351 -19.01 -25.23 6.74
N GLY A 352 -18.69 -26.21 5.89
CA GLY A 352 -19.56 -26.63 4.78
C GLY A 352 -19.41 -25.78 3.52
N GLU A 353 -18.40 -24.91 3.43
CA GLU A 353 -18.20 -24.03 2.26
C GLU A 353 -17.85 -24.84 1.00
N CYS A 354 -17.33 -26.06 1.14
CA CYS A 354 -17.11 -26.95 -0.01
C CYS A 354 -18.41 -27.27 -0.77
N GLU A 355 -19.56 -27.14 -0.12
CA GLU A 355 -20.89 -27.33 -0.69
C GLU A 355 -21.57 -25.98 -0.96
N ALA A 356 -21.51 -25.04 -0.01
CA ALA A 356 -22.15 -23.74 -0.11
C ALA A 356 -21.50 -22.80 -1.14
N ASN A 357 -20.18 -22.92 -1.33
CA ASN A 357 -19.37 -22.13 -2.26
C ASN A 357 -18.48 -23.04 -3.11
N GLU A 358 -19.09 -24.12 -3.64
CA GLU A 358 -18.38 -25.21 -4.31
C GLU A 358 -17.43 -24.73 -5.42
N MET A 359 -17.83 -23.74 -6.24
CA MET A 359 -16.99 -23.27 -7.35
C MET A 359 -15.73 -22.57 -6.88
N TRP A 360 -15.83 -21.69 -5.87
CA TRP A 360 -14.67 -20.97 -5.36
C TRP A 360 -13.77 -21.90 -4.54
N MET A 361 -14.37 -22.75 -3.71
CA MET A 361 -13.66 -23.72 -2.86
C MET A 361 -13.00 -24.83 -3.67
N THR A 362 -13.60 -25.28 -4.78
CA THR A 362 -12.97 -26.28 -5.66
C THR A 362 -11.87 -25.68 -6.52
N GLU A 363 -11.80 -24.36 -6.72
CA GLU A 363 -10.66 -23.74 -7.41
C GLU A 363 -9.52 -23.41 -6.44
N ASN A 364 -9.86 -22.83 -5.29
CA ASN A 364 -8.89 -22.23 -4.37
C ASN A 364 -8.58 -23.11 -3.14
N CYS A 365 -9.40 -24.12 -2.85
CA CYS A 365 -9.35 -24.97 -1.65
C CYS A 365 -9.49 -26.47 -1.98
N ARG A 366 -8.92 -26.87 -3.12
CA ARG A 366 -9.02 -28.22 -3.73
C ARG A 366 -8.73 -29.35 -2.74
N GLU A 367 -7.66 -29.23 -1.97
CA GLU A 367 -7.25 -30.25 -1.01
C GLU A 367 -8.25 -30.38 0.14
N SER A 368 -8.63 -29.25 0.75
CA SER A 368 -9.57 -29.22 1.88
C SER A 368 -10.97 -29.73 1.48
N CYS A 369 -11.37 -29.59 0.22
CA CYS A 369 -12.63 -30.10 -0.30
C CYS A 369 -12.53 -31.47 -0.99
N GLN A 370 -11.36 -32.12 -0.97
CA GLN A 370 -11.10 -33.42 -1.61
C GLN A 370 -11.37 -33.43 -3.13
N LYS A 371 -11.11 -32.30 -3.81
CA LYS A 371 -11.34 -32.10 -5.26
C LYS A 371 -10.04 -32.05 -6.07
N CYS A 372 -8.89 -32.45 -5.51
CA CYS A 372 -7.60 -32.44 -6.22
C CYS A 372 -7.58 -33.28 -7.51
N ASN A 373 -8.42 -34.31 -7.61
CA ASN A 373 -8.52 -35.17 -8.79
C ASN A 373 -9.51 -34.65 -9.85
N MET A 374 -10.03 -33.44 -9.69
CA MET A 374 -11.00 -32.83 -10.61
C MET A 374 -10.32 -31.75 -11.45
N THR A 375 -10.44 -31.85 -12.77
CA THR A 375 -9.96 -30.82 -13.68
C THR A 375 -10.88 -29.59 -13.65
N ARG A 376 -10.33 -28.41 -13.99
CA ARG A 376 -11.11 -27.16 -14.13
C ARG A 376 -12.19 -27.30 -15.21
N GLU A 377 -11.92 -28.08 -16.25
CA GLU A 377 -12.89 -28.44 -17.28
C GLU A 377 -14.05 -29.27 -16.67
N GLU A 378 -13.78 -30.39 -16.00
CA GLU A 378 -14.83 -31.20 -15.37
C GLU A 378 -15.68 -30.41 -14.34
N GLN A 379 -15.07 -29.45 -13.65
CA GLN A 379 -15.75 -28.56 -12.68
C GLN A 379 -16.68 -27.58 -13.40
N CYS A 380 -16.19 -26.85 -14.39
CA CYS A 380 -16.94 -25.78 -15.03
C CYS A 380 -18.10 -26.31 -15.88
N PHE A 381 -18.03 -27.53 -16.41
CA PHE A 381 -19.09 -28.09 -17.25
C PHE A 381 -20.25 -28.74 -16.46
N LYS A 382 -20.17 -28.88 -15.13
CA LYS A 382 -21.31 -29.25 -14.27
C LYS A 382 -22.24 -28.08 -13.93
N ALA A 383 -21.70 -26.85 -13.88
CA ALA A 383 -22.39 -25.66 -13.37
C ALA A 383 -23.30 -24.94 -14.40
N LEU A 384 -23.22 -25.28 -15.69
CA LEU A 384 -23.96 -24.60 -16.76
C LEU A 384 -25.44 -24.99 -16.86
N GLN A 385 -25.94 -25.89 -16.00
CA GLN A 385 -27.26 -26.50 -16.18
C GLN A 385 -28.42 -25.79 -15.46
N ASN A 386 -28.21 -24.94 -14.45
CA ASN A 386 -29.33 -24.54 -13.55
C ASN A 386 -29.27 -23.12 -12.96
N HIS A 387 -29.28 -22.02 -13.75
CA HIS A 387 -29.51 -20.69 -13.15
C HIS A 387 -30.43 -19.77 -13.97
N GLU A 388 -31.50 -19.32 -13.30
CA GLU A 388 -32.44 -18.27 -13.74
C GLU A 388 -31.78 -16.87 -13.74
N PRO A 389 -32.26 -15.93 -14.58
CA PRO A 389 -31.57 -14.68 -14.86
C PRO A 389 -31.88 -13.60 -13.82
N SER A 390 -31.02 -13.49 -12.80
CA SER A 390 -30.96 -12.29 -11.94
C SER A 390 -29.60 -11.62 -12.14
N CYS A 391 -29.61 -10.46 -12.82
CA CYS A 391 -28.41 -9.71 -13.13
C CYS A 391 -28.26 -8.52 -12.16
N ASN A 392 -27.71 -8.79 -10.97
CA ASN A 392 -27.27 -7.72 -10.07
C ASN A 392 -25.83 -7.34 -10.47
N ILE A 393 -25.72 -6.36 -11.35
CA ILE A 393 -24.45 -5.90 -11.91
C ILE A 393 -23.64 -5.23 -10.79
N ALA A 394 -22.60 -5.90 -10.32
CA ALA A 394 -21.57 -5.21 -9.56
C ALA A 394 -20.77 -4.28 -10.51
N PRO A 395 -20.51 -3.02 -10.11
CA PRO A 395 -19.80 -2.06 -10.96
C PRO A 395 -18.39 -2.55 -11.30
N GLY A 396 -17.94 -2.31 -12.52
CA GLY A 396 -16.63 -2.71 -13.05
C GLY A 396 -16.72 -3.70 -14.22
N CYS A 397 -15.57 -3.97 -14.85
CA CYS A 397 -15.46 -4.91 -15.96
C CYS A 397 -14.57 -6.11 -15.59
N TYR A 398 -15.19 -7.21 -15.19
CA TYR A 398 -14.51 -8.46 -14.84
C TYR A 398 -15.42 -9.66 -15.12
N ASN A 399 -14.83 -10.85 -15.09
CA ASN A 399 -15.57 -12.11 -15.01
C ASN A 399 -15.92 -12.35 -13.54
N ASP A 400 -17.21 -12.52 -13.24
CA ASP A 400 -17.70 -12.82 -11.89
C ASP A 400 -17.35 -14.26 -11.46
N TYR A 401 -17.05 -15.14 -12.42
CA TYR A 401 -16.70 -16.54 -12.18
C TYR A 401 -15.38 -16.95 -12.83
N ALA A 402 -14.58 -17.74 -12.11
CA ALA A 402 -13.37 -18.36 -12.65
C ALA A 402 -13.63 -19.29 -13.86
N CYS A 403 -14.86 -19.78 -14.03
CA CYS A 403 -15.25 -20.64 -15.14
C CYS A 403 -15.57 -19.90 -16.44
N CYS A 404 -15.63 -18.57 -16.43
CA CYS A 404 -15.96 -17.79 -17.62
C CYS A 404 -15.10 -18.13 -18.85
N PRO A 405 -13.76 -18.26 -18.75
CA PRO A 405 -12.91 -18.67 -19.89
C PRO A 405 -13.30 -20.00 -20.52
N GLU A 406 -13.59 -21.03 -19.71
CA GLU A 406 -13.93 -22.36 -20.21
C GLU A 406 -15.33 -22.39 -20.85
N TRP A 407 -16.29 -21.67 -20.24
CA TRP A 407 -17.61 -21.48 -20.84
C TRP A 407 -17.55 -20.69 -22.15
N GLY A 408 -16.67 -19.69 -22.23
CA GLY A 408 -16.38 -18.95 -23.46
C GLY A 408 -15.89 -19.88 -24.58
N ARG A 409 -14.88 -20.71 -24.30
CA ARG A 409 -14.37 -21.73 -25.23
C ARG A 409 -15.42 -22.76 -25.64
N ALA A 410 -16.31 -23.14 -24.73
CA ALA A 410 -17.44 -24.03 -24.98
C ALA A 410 -18.56 -23.40 -25.85
N GLY A 411 -18.44 -22.12 -26.21
CA GLY A 411 -19.42 -21.37 -26.99
C GLY A 411 -20.60 -20.82 -26.18
N ALA A 412 -20.51 -20.80 -24.85
CA ALA A 412 -21.58 -20.29 -23.99
C ALA A 412 -21.87 -18.80 -24.22
N CYS A 413 -20.89 -17.99 -24.63
CA CYS A 413 -21.10 -16.58 -24.99
C CYS A 413 -22.17 -16.38 -26.08
N LYS A 414 -22.39 -17.39 -26.94
CA LYS A 414 -23.43 -17.38 -27.99
C LYS A 414 -24.70 -18.11 -27.57
N ARG A 415 -24.57 -19.20 -26.79
CA ARG A 415 -25.72 -20.04 -26.39
C ARG A 415 -26.49 -19.49 -25.19
N HIS A 416 -25.81 -18.75 -24.31
CA HIS A 416 -26.33 -18.19 -23.07
C HIS A 416 -26.01 -16.69 -22.97
N THR A 417 -26.25 -15.96 -24.07
CA THR A 417 -25.81 -14.57 -24.27
C THR A 417 -26.15 -13.67 -23.09
N SER A 418 -27.40 -13.68 -22.61
CA SER A 418 -27.82 -12.81 -21.50
C SER A 418 -27.07 -13.09 -20.20
N TRP A 419 -26.92 -14.38 -19.84
CA TRP A 419 -26.25 -14.78 -18.60
C TRP A 419 -24.74 -14.54 -18.68
N MET A 420 -24.12 -14.94 -19.79
CA MET A 420 -22.69 -14.75 -20.03
C MET A 420 -22.32 -13.27 -20.19
N SER A 421 -23.21 -12.44 -20.74
CA SER A 421 -23.01 -10.99 -20.81
C SER A 421 -23.13 -10.30 -19.46
N CYS A 422 -23.81 -10.90 -18.49
CA CYS A 422 -23.89 -10.35 -17.14
C CYS A 422 -22.67 -10.75 -16.30
N HIS A 423 -22.31 -12.04 -16.32
CA HIS A 423 -21.32 -12.60 -15.39
C HIS A 423 -19.95 -12.87 -15.99
N CYS A 424 -19.82 -12.95 -17.32
CA CYS A 424 -18.58 -13.30 -18.01
C CYS A 424 -18.21 -12.25 -19.06
N ARG A 425 -18.41 -10.98 -18.67
CA ARG A 425 -18.33 -9.80 -19.53
C ARG A 425 -17.02 -9.70 -20.30
N VAL A 426 -15.90 -9.98 -19.63
CA VAL A 426 -14.56 -9.94 -20.24
C VAL A 426 -14.39 -11.08 -21.23
N THR A 427 -14.72 -12.31 -20.81
CA THR A 427 -14.52 -13.49 -21.68
C THR A 427 -15.34 -13.40 -22.95
N CYS A 428 -16.55 -12.85 -22.85
CA CYS A 428 -17.42 -12.70 -24.00
C CYS A 428 -17.30 -11.35 -24.72
N GLY A 429 -16.31 -10.52 -24.35
CA GLY A 429 -16.00 -9.27 -25.02
C GLY A 429 -17.04 -8.16 -24.86
N PHE A 430 -17.89 -8.23 -23.84
CA PHE A 430 -18.88 -7.20 -23.53
C PHE A 430 -18.31 -5.99 -22.82
N CYS A 431 -17.12 -6.14 -22.22
CA CYS A 431 -16.33 -5.03 -21.73
C CYS A 431 -14.86 -5.44 -21.69
N THR A 432 -14.00 -4.44 -21.66
CA THR A 432 -12.56 -4.60 -21.46
C THR A 432 -12.24 -4.08 -20.06
N PRO A 433 -11.57 -4.84 -19.18
CA PRO A 433 -11.24 -4.36 -17.84
C PRO A 433 -10.38 -3.13 -17.91
N ASP A 434 -10.87 -2.00 -17.39
CA ASP A 434 -10.05 -0.80 -17.21
C ASP A 434 -9.04 -0.97 -16.05
N THR A 435 -9.14 -2.06 -15.27
CA THR A 435 -8.50 -2.22 -13.94
C THR A 435 -7.80 -3.55 -13.69
N TYR A 436 -7.59 -4.42 -14.70
CA TYR A 436 -6.79 -5.63 -14.48
C TYR A 436 -5.29 -5.35 -14.69
N GLU A 437 -4.69 -4.66 -13.73
CA GLU A 437 -3.25 -4.35 -13.68
C GLU A 437 -2.65 -4.78 -12.33
N TYR A 438 -1.93 -5.90 -12.33
CA TYR A 438 -0.96 -6.23 -11.29
C TYR A 438 0.40 -5.66 -11.73
N GLY A 439 0.85 -4.59 -11.07
CA GLY A 439 2.17 -3.98 -11.27
C GLY A 439 2.16 -2.63 -12.01
N ASP A 440 2.41 -1.57 -11.23
CA ASP A 440 2.99 -0.27 -11.57
C ASP A 440 2.27 0.76 -12.48
N ILE A 441 1.70 1.76 -11.79
CA ILE A 441 1.73 3.23 -11.97
C ILE A 441 2.28 3.75 -13.32
N LEU A 442 1.41 4.38 -14.13
CA LEU A 442 1.56 5.76 -14.67
C LEU A 442 0.44 6.09 -15.67
N ARG A 443 -0.56 6.88 -15.24
CA ARG A 443 -1.15 8.06 -15.94
C ARG A 443 -2.48 8.46 -15.30
N ILE A 444 -2.42 9.36 -14.31
CA ILE A 444 -3.57 10.24 -14.04
C ILE A 444 -3.41 11.43 -14.98
N SER A 445 -4.07 11.37 -16.13
CA SER A 445 -4.47 12.58 -16.86
C SER A 445 -5.97 12.77 -16.65
N LEU A 446 -6.28 13.82 -15.89
CA LEU A 446 -7.51 14.62 -15.79
C LEU A 446 -8.80 14.11 -16.45
N PRO A 447 -9.97 14.30 -15.80
CA PRO A 447 -11.26 13.81 -16.28
C PRO A 447 -11.63 14.46 -17.61
N GLN A 448 -11.83 13.64 -18.65
CA GLN A 448 -12.50 14.11 -19.86
C GLN A 448 -13.96 14.43 -19.54
N ILE A 449 -14.26 15.70 -19.74
CA ILE A 449 -15.58 16.30 -19.87
C ILE A 449 -16.40 15.50 -20.91
N PHE A 450 -17.64 15.18 -20.54
CA PHE A 450 -18.71 14.69 -21.42
C PHE A 450 -18.77 15.48 -22.74
N LEU A 451 -18.88 14.77 -23.86
CA LEU A 451 -19.73 15.15 -25.00
C LEU A 451 -20.14 13.88 -25.81
N PRO A 452 -21.26 13.93 -26.57
CA PRO A 452 -22.31 12.91 -26.51
C PRO A 452 -22.24 11.86 -27.64
N SER A 453 -23.14 10.88 -27.49
CA SER A 453 -23.63 9.94 -28.50
C SER A 453 -23.50 10.42 -29.95
N GLU A 454 -22.56 9.85 -30.71
CA GLU A 454 -22.62 9.69 -32.19
C GLU A 454 -21.31 9.11 -32.78
N VAL A 455 -20.85 7.92 -32.38
CA VAL A 455 -20.05 7.05 -33.30
C VAL A 455 -20.23 5.59 -32.93
N ALA A 456 -21.46 5.08 -33.05
CA ALA A 456 -21.71 3.66 -33.23
C ALA A 456 -22.05 3.44 -34.71
N SER A 457 -21.03 3.25 -35.55
CA SER A 457 -21.13 2.60 -36.88
C SER A 457 -19.85 2.80 -37.69
N LYS A 458 -18.83 1.99 -37.39
CA LYS A 458 -17.86 1.54 -38.39
C LYS A 458 -16.98 0.53 -37.71
N TYR A 459 -17.09 -0.71 -38.14
CA TYR A 459 -16.13 -1.83 -38.12
C TYR A 459 -16.98 -3.12 -38.13
N GLU A 460 -17.84 -3.24 -39.13
CA GLU A 460 -18.26 -4.54 -39.63
C GLU A 460 -17.28 -4.94 -40.73
N ASN A 461 -16.82 -6.19 -40.64
CA ASN A 461 -16.11 -6.97 -41.66
C ASN A 461 -14.62 -6.68 -41.86
N GLU A 462 -13.80 -7.40 -41.09
CA GLU A 462 -12.62 -8.08 -41.64
C GLU A 462 -12.45 -9.43 -40.93
N GLU A 463 -12.26 -10.48 -41.72
CA GLU A 463 -12.16 -11.89 -41.29
C GLU A 463 -10.99 -12.13 -40.34
N ILE A 464 -11.25 -12.59 -39.10
CA ILE A 464 -10.19 -13.15 -38.24
C ILE A 464 -10.13 -14.66 -38.47
N ASN A 465 -9.23 -15.04 -39.38
CA ASN A 465 -8.70 -16.39 -39.48
C ASN A 465 -7.80 -16.69 -38.27
N SER A 466 -7.98 -17.87 -37.67
CA SER A 466 -6.97 -18.66 -36.94
C SER A 466 -6.26 -17.98 -35.74
N LEU A 467 -6.90 -17.98 -34.57
CA LEU A 467 -6.23 -17.78 -33.27
C LEU A 467 -5.49 -19.06 -32.85
N THR A 468 -4.27 -19.24 -33.35
CA THR A 468 -3.25 -20.10 -32.71
C THR A 468 -2.79 -19.45 -31.42
N GLY A 469 -2.71 -20.19 -30.30
CA GLY A 469 -2.42 -19.67 -28.93
C GLY A 469 -1.04 -19.03 -28.69
N CYS A 470 -0.43 -18.45 -29.72
CA CYS A 470 0.87 -17.80 -29.76
C CYS A 470 0.68 -16.33 -30.19
N ASP A 471 -0.07 -15.56 -29.39
CA ASP A 471 -0.22 -14.13 -29.59
C ASP A 471 0.36 -13.34 -28.41
N ASP A 472 0.76 -12.11 -28.72
CA ASP A 472 1.20 -11.15 -27.71
C ASP A 472 0.02 -10.69 -26.88
N TYR A 473 0.20 -10.71 -25.57
CA TYR A 473 -0.81 -10.31 -24.60
C TYR A 473 -0.92 -8.80 -24.50
N HIS A 474 0.09 -8.07 -24.95
CA HIS A 474 0.14 -6.61 -24.93
C HIS A 474 0.49 -6.03 -26.30
N PRO A 475 -0.23 -4.99 -26.79
CA PRO A 475 -0.02 -4.44 -28.13
C PRO A 475 1.36 -3.79 -28.35
N ARG A 476 2.07 -3.42 -27.27
CA ARG A 476 3.43 -2.86 -27.33
C ARG A 476 4.56 -3.90 -27.22
N CYS A 477 4.23 -5.19 -27.14
CA CYS A 477 5.21 -6.26 -27.17
C CYS A 477 6.23 -6.16 -28.32
N PRO A 478 5.86 -5.74 -29.55
CA PRO A 478 6.82 -5.51 -30.62
C PRO A 478 7.82 -4.38 -30.34
N GLU A 479 7.39 -3.30 -29.68
CA GLU A 479 8.26 -2.19 -29.28
C GLU A 479 9.26 -2.62 -28.21
N TRP A 480 8.78 -3.36 -27.20
CA TRP A 480 9.60 -3.86 -26.11
C TRP A 480 10.61 -4.92 -26.57
N LYS A 481 10.24 -5.76 -27.54
CA LYS A 481 11.18 -6.62 -28.27
C LYS A 481 12.32 -5.78 -28.89
N ASN A 482 11.99 -4.70 -29.58
CA ASN A 482 12.96 -3.88 -30.32
C ASN A 482 13.94 -3.12 -29.41
N ILE A 483 13.59 -2.84 -28.15
CA ILE A 483 14.49 -2.25 -27.16
C ILE A 483 15.22 -3.30 -26.29
N GLY A 484 15.06 -4.59 -26.62
CA GLY A 484 15.80 -5.71 -26.05
C GLY A 484 15.24 -6.27 -24.73
N GLU A 485 13.97 -5.99 -24.41
CA GLU A 485 13.37 -6.46 -23.15
C GLU A 485 13.25 -7.99 -23.08
N CYS A 486 13.13 -8.69 -24.21
CA CYS A 486 13.00 -10.15 -24.23
C CYS A 486 14.16 -10.89 -23.52
N THR A 487 15.37 -10.27 -23.48
CA THR A 487 16.55 -10.83 -22.79
C THR A 487 16.77 -10.28 -21.39
N LYS A 488 16.12 -9.16 -21.05
CA LYS A 488 16.32 -8.42 -19.79
C LYS A 488 15.19 -8.69 -18.78
N ASN A 489 13.99 -8.91 -19.28
CA ASN A 489 12.78 -9.04 -18.51
C ASN A 489 12.11 -10.39 -18.80
N SER A 490 12.16 -11.30 -17.83
CA SER A 490 11.59 -12.65 -17.94
C SER A 490 10.07 -12.67 -18.15
N TRP A 491 9.37 -11.60 -17.77
CA TRP A 491 7.93 -11.42 -17.99
C TRP A 491 7.57 -11.41 -19.49
N MET A 492 8.48 -10.88 -20.32
CA MET A 492 8.31 -10.77 -21.76
C MET A 492 8.15 -12.14 -22.44
N LEU A 493 8.79 -13.19 -21.91
CA LEU A 493 8.77 -14.53 -22.50
C LEU A 493 7.42 -15.23 -22.35
N GLU A 494 6.55 -14.77 -21.45
CA GLU A 494 5.22 -15.36 -21.23
C GLU A 494 4.09 -14.47 -21.76
N ASN A 495 4.31 -13.17 -21.81
CA ASN A 495 3.27 -12.18 -22.14
C ASN A 495 3.49 -11.54 -23.51
N CYS A 496 4.70 -11.58 -24.05
CA CYS A 496 5.05 -11.12 -25.39
C CYS A 496 5.55 -12.29 -26.23
N ARG A 497 4.79 -13.39 -26.23
CA ARG A 497 5.25 -14.71 -26.72
C ARG A 497 5.55 -14.73 -28.21
N LYS A 498 4.74 -14.01 -28.98
CA LYS A 498 4.91 -13.87 -30.43
C LYS A 498 6.06 -12.93 -30.74
N SER A 499 6.16 -11.82 -30.00
CA SER A 499 7.24 -10.84 -30.15
C SER A 499 8.59 -11.37 -29.68
N CYS A 500 8.67 -12.13 -28.60
CA CYS A 500 9.93 -12.68 -28.06
C CYS A 500 10.26 -14.09 -28.54
N ASP A 501 9.52 -14.59 -29.53
CA ASP A 501 9.70 -15.93 -30.14
C ASP A 501 9.77 -17.05 -29.09
N SER A 502 8.99 -16.91 -28.01
CA SER A 502 8.95 -17.83 -26.87
C SER A 502 7.72 -18.73 -26.86
N CYS A 503 7.04 -18.85 -28.01
CA CYS A 503 5.95 -19.79 -28.18
C CYS A 503 6.45 -21.23 -28.16
N TYR A 504 5.78 -22.06 -27.37
CA TYR A 504 6.01 -23.50 -27.26
C TYR A 504 4.70 -24.24 -27.50
N GLU A 505 4.78 -25.37 -28.18
CA GLU A 505 3.63 -26.26 -28.32
C GLU A 505 3.39 -27.04 -27.01
N ALA A 506 2.15 -27.53 -26.82
CA ALA A 506 1.74 -28.21 -25.58
C ALA A 506 2.67 -29.40 -25.20
N GLU A 507 3.22 -30.09 -26.20
CA GLU A 507 4.15 -31.22 -26.02
C GLU A 507 5.57 -30.77 -25.61
N GLU A 508 5.96 -29.54 -25.93
CA GLU A 508 7.23 -28.93 -25.52
C GLU A 508 7.13 -28.37 -24.09
N LEU A 509 6.00 -27.78 -23.73
CA LEU A 509 5.67 -27.36 -22.36
C LEU A 509 5.65 -28.56 -21.39
N LEU A 510 5.12 -29.71 -21.81
CA LEU A 510 5.16 -30.97 -21.04
C LEU A 510 6.60 -31.44 -20.74
N LYS A 511 7.54 -31.23 -21.67
CA LYS A 511 8.97 -31.57 -21.49
C LYS A 511 9.69 -30.57 -20.59
N VAL A 512 9.25 -29.32 -20.56
CA VAL A 512 9.76 -28.26 -19.65
C VAL A 512 9.23 -28.44 -18.22
N CYS A 513 7.96 -28.85 -18.06
CA CYS A 513 7.32 -29.01 -16.75
C CYS A 513 7.68 -30.32 -16.02
N TYR A 514 8.18 -31.33 -16.72
CA TYR A 514 8.62 -32.61 -16.12
C TYR A 514 10.02 -33.05 -16.60
N PRO A 515 11.11 -32.38 -16.15
CA PRO A 515 12.45 -32.86 -16.44
C PRO A 515 12.78 -34.06 -15.52
N SER A 516 12.76 -35.26 -16.09
CA SER A 516 13.30 -36.44 -15.44
C SER A 516 14.83 -36.33 -15.37
N ASN A 517 15.34 -36.24 -14.14
CA ASN A 517 16.74 -36.35 -13.72
C ASN A 517 17.79 -35.40 -14.34
N SER A 518 18.50 -34.73 -13.42
CA SER A 518 19.86 -34.15 -13.56
C SER A 518 20.06 -32.84 -14.34
N LYS A 519 20.37 -31.80 -13.55
CA LYS A 519 21.24 -30.62 -13.79
C LYS A 519 20.73 -29.48 -14.69
N TYR A 520 20.72 -28.29 -14.06
CA TYR A 520 20.56 -26.93 -14.60
C TYR A 520 21.51 -26.53 -15.75
N GLU A 521 22.38 -27.41 -16.23
CA GLU A 521 23.43 -27.14 -17.23
C GLU A 521 22.92 -27.35 -18.67
N THR A 522 21.95 -28.25 -18.86
CA THR A 522 21.35 -28.59 -20.16
C THR A 522 20.47 -27.47 -20.70
N ILE A 523 19.79 -26.72 -19.83
CA ILE A 523 18.90 -25.61 -20.21
C ILE A 523 19.70 -24.42 -20.77
N ARG A 524 20.85 -24.07 -20.15
CA ARG A 524 21.74 -23.03 -20.67
C ARG A 524 22.37 -23.40 -22.01
N GLN A 525 22.72 -24.67 -22.21
CA GLN A 525 23.31 -25.17 -23.48
C GLN A 525 22.27 -25.26 -24.61
N MET A 526 21.01 -25.64 -24.31
CA MET A 526 19.93 -25.66 -25.29
C MET A 526 19.54 -24.24 -25.76
N ILE A 527 19.50 -23.27 -24.84
CA ILE A 527 19.23 -21.86 -25.16
C ILE A 527 20.38 -21.28 -26.02
N ALA A 528 21.64 -21.57 -25.66
CA ALA A 528 22.81 -21.11 -26.44
C ALA A 528 22.83 -21.71 -27.87
N SER A 529 22.53 -23.00 -28.05
CA SER A 529 22.55 -23.63 -29.39
C SER A 529 21.41 -23.16 -30.31
N LYS A 530 20.24 -22.83 -29.75
CA LYS A 530 19.12 -22.25 -30.51
C LYS A 530 19.44 -20.84 -31.00
N MET A 531 20.21 -20.05 -30.22
CA MET A 531 20.63 -18.70 -30.58
C MET A 531 21.76 -18.69 -31.64
N GLU A 532 22.70 -19.65 -31.62
CA GLU A 532 23.77 -19.74 -32.63
C GLU A 532 23.27 -20.20 -34.01
N SER A 533 22.17 -20.98 -34.08
CA SER A 533 21.64 -21.52 -35.35
C SER A 533 20.88 -20.53 -36.24
N LYS A 534 20.72 -19.27 -35.81
CA LYS A 534 19.93 -18.24 -36.52
C LYS A 534 20.60 -16.87 -36.65
N MET A 535 21.92 -16.77 -36.45
CA MET A 535 22.65 -15.61 -36.97
C MET A 535 22.82 -15.76 -38.48
N PRO A 536 22.38 -14.78 -39.30
CA PRO A 536 22.80 -14.70 -40.69
C PRO A 536 24.33 -14.53 -40.72
N THR A 537 25.01 -15.32 -41.55
CA THR A 537 26.36 -14.99 -42.06
C THR A 537 26.34 -13.71 -42.87
#